data_AF-A0A8T5STM3-F1
#
_entry.id   AF-A0A8T5STM3-F1
#
_cell.length_a   1.000
_cell.length_b   1.000
_cell.length_c   1.000
_cell.angle_alpha   90.00
_cell.angle_beta   90.00
_cell.angle_gamma   90.00
#
_symmetry.space_group_name_H-M   'P 1'
#
loop_
_entity.id
_entity.type
_entity.pdbx_description
1 polymer ?
#
loop_
_entity_poly.entity_id
_entity_poly.type
_entity_poly.pdbx_seq_one_letter_code
_entity_poly.pdbx_strand_id
1 'polypeptide(L)'
;MDRKTFGPILVIFGIALCLGALFYILPIPGLYIISLFMIFIAVVIVGVGAAFARGAESSLDVPSDDCYYCEGTGKIKSGEEFDTCPRCGGSGLARPDDAD
;
A
#
# COMPACT_ATOMS: atom_id res chain seq x y z
N MET A 1 -13.31 3.82 6.56
CA MET A 1 -13.44 3.71 5.09
C MET A 1 -12.60 2.52 4.69
N ASP A 2 -13.23 1.40 4.30
CA ASP A 2 -12.55 0.12 4.11
C ASP A 2 -11.53 0.17 2.97
N ARG A 3 -10.25 0.13 3.34
CA ARG A 3 -9.08 0.21 2.45
C ARG A 3 -9.05 -0.91 1.40
N LYS A 4 -9.72 -2.04 1.69
CA LYS A 4 -9.82 -3.23 0.82
C LYS A 4 -10.57 -3.00 -0.50
N THR A 5 -11.39 -1.97 -0.61
CA THR A 5 -12.21 -1.71 -1.82
C THR A 5 -11.53 -0.75 -2.79
N PHE A 6 -10.46 -0.06 -2.38
CA PHE A 6 -9.89 1.05 -3.16
C PHE A 6 -9.10 0.59 -4.40
N GLY A 7 -8.34 -0.50 -4.28
CA GLY A 7 -7.57 -1.10 -5.39
C GLY A 7 -8.41 -1.46 -6.62
N PRO A 8 -9.46 -2.31 -6.51
CA PRO A 8 -10.27 -2.70 -7.66
C PRO A 8 -11.05 -1.54 -8.29
N ILE A 9 -11.47 -0.54 -7.50
CA ILE A 9 -12.16 0.66 -8.01
C ILE A 9 -11.22 1.47 -8.91
N LEU A 10 -9.95 1.63 -8.52
CA LEU A 10 -8.96 2.38 -9.28
C LEU A 10 -8.68 1.73 -10.65
N VAL A 11 -8.65 0.39 -10.69
CA VAL A 11 -8.47 -0.38 -11.94
C VAL A 11 -9.67 -0.20 -12.87
N ILE A 12 -10.89 -0.33 -12.36
CA ILE A 12 -12.12 -0.16 -13.15
C ILE A 12 -12.15 1.25 -13.75
N PHE A 13 -11.83 2.27 -12.95
CA PHE A 13 -11.76 3.64 -13.42
C PHE A 13 -10.71 3.85 -14.51
N GLY A 14 -9.50 3.29 -14.33
CA GLY A 14 -8.43 3.37 -15.33
C GLY A 14 -8.80 2.71 -16.67
N ILE A 15 -9.48 1.57 -16.64
CA ILE A 15 -9.97 0.89 -17.85
C ILE A 15 -11.03 1.74 -18.56
N ALA A 16 -11.99 2.29 -17.82
CA ALA A 16 -13.03 3.15 -18.38
C ALA A 16 -12.45 4.41 -19.05
N LEU A 17 -11.46 5.03 -18.40
CA LEU A 17 -10.76 6.21 -18.94
C LEU A 17 -9.97 5.86 -20.20
N CYS A 18 -9.32 4.69 -20.23
CA CYS A 18 -8.59 4.20 -21.40
C CYS A 18 -9.53 3.97 -22.60
N LEU A 19 -10.67 3.32 -22.38
CA LEU A 19 -11.68 3.09 -23.43
C LEU A 19 -12.27 4.41 -23.93
N GLY A 20 -12.57 5.36 -23.04
CA GLY A 20 -13.02 6.70 -23.42
C GLY A 20 -12.00 7.42 -24.30
N ALA A 21 -10.73 7.40 -23.93
CA ALA A 21 -9.68 8.02 -24.74
C ALA A 21 -9.56 7.37 -26.13
N LEU A 22 -9.61 6.04 -26.20
CA LEU A 22 -9.43 5.29 -27.45
C LEU A 22 -10.61 5.43 -28.41
N PHE A 23 -11.84 5.44 -27.91
CA PHE A 23 -13.04 5.51 -28.76
C PHE A 23 -13.55 6.94 -29.03
N TYR A 24 -13.34 7.89 -28.13
CA TYR A 24 -13.88 9.26 -28.27
C TYR A 24 -12.82 10.30 -28.67
N ILE A 25 -11.61 10.24 -28.09
CA ILE A 25 -10.59 11.28 -28.29
C ILE A 25 -9.69 10.97 -29.50
N LEU A 26 -9.29 9.71 -29.67
CA LEU A 26 -8.46 9.26 -30.78
C LEU A 26 -9.00 9.56 -32.20
N PRO A 27 -10.32 9.49 -32.51
CA PRO A 27 -10.82 9.80 -33.84
C PRO A 27 -10.74 11.29 -34.20
N ILE A 28 -10.39 12.17 -33.27
CA ILE A 28 -10.30 13.62 -33.51
C ILE A 28 -8.84 13.98 -33.85
N PRO A 29 -8.52 14.32 -35.12
CA PRO A 29 -7.13 14.53 -35.56
C PRO A 29 -6.42 15.69 -34.86
N GLY A 30 -7.17 16.71 -34.40
CA GLY A 30 -6.61 17.84 -33.65
C GLY A 30 -6.23 17.51 -32.19
N LEU A 31 -6.64 16.35 -31.67
CA LEU A 31 -6.44 15.96 -30.27
C LEU A 31 -5.53 14.73 -30.12
N TYR A 32 -4.86 14.29 -31.19
CA TYR A 32 -4.05 13.06 -31.18
C TYR A 32 -2.96 13.05 -30.10
N ILE A 33 -2.21 14.15 -29.93
CA ILE A 33 -1.17 14.26 -28.89
C ILE A 33 -1.80 14.15 -27.49
N ILE A 34 -2.93 14.82 -27.27
CA ILE A 34 -3.65 14.79 -25.98
C ILE A 34 -4.19 13.39 -25.70
N SER A 35 -4.70 12.70 -26.74
CA SER A 35 -5.14 11.31 -26.66
C SER A 35 -4.03 10.38 -26.19
N LEU A 36 -2.82 10.51 -26.75
CA LEU A 36 -1.68 9.69 -26.37
C LEU A 36 -1.29 9.89 -24.89
N PHE A 37 -1.26 11.14 -24.43
CA PHE A 37 -1.00 11.44 -23.02
C PHE A 37 -2.07 10.86 -22.09
N MET A 38 -3.35 10.96 -22.45
CA MET A 38 -4.44 10.39 -21.66
C MET A 38 -4.38 8.85 -21.60
N ILE A 39 -4.08 8.19 -22.73
CA ILE A 39 -3.91 6.74 -22.77
C ILE A 39 -2.74 6.31 -21.89
N PHE A 40 -1.61 7.02 -21.94
CA PHE A 40 -0.46 6.74 -21.08
C PHE A 40 -0.83 6.82 -19.59
N ILE A 41 -1.49 7.90 -19.17
CA ILE A 41 -1.95 8.07 -17.79
C ILE A 41 -2.92 6.95 -17.39
N ALA A 42 -3.86 6.59 -18.27
CA ALA A 42 -4.80 5.51 -18.01
C ALA A 42 -4.09 4.17 -17.75
N VAL A 43 -3.10 3.83 -18.59
CA VAL A 43 -2.32 2.59 -18.44
C VAL A 43 -1.50 2.60 -17.14
N VAL A 44 -0.90 3.73 -16.76
CA VAL A 44 -0.19 3.87 -15.48
C VAL A 44 -1.13 3.64 -14.31
N ILE A 45 -2.32 4.26 -14.32
CA ILE A 45 -3.34 4.07 -13.28
C ILE A 45 -3.78 2.60 -13.19
N VAL A 46 -4.00 1.94 -14.33
CA VAL A 46 -4.35 0.51 -14.36
C VAL A 46 -3.23 -0.34 -13.79
N GLY A 47 -1.97 -0.09 -14.16
CA GLY A 47 -0.83 -0.84 -13.66
C GLY A 47 -0.64 -0.70 -12.14
N VAL A 48 -0.71 0.54 -11.65
CA VAL A 48 -0.61 0.84 -10.21
C VAL A 48 -1.81 0.26 -9.46
N GLY A 49 -3.03 0.47 -9.95
CA GLY A 49 -4.25 -0.09 -9.36
C GLY A 49 -4.23 -1.61 -9.31
N ALA A 50 -3.72 -2.27 -10.37
CA ALA A 50 -3.60 -3.72 -10.41
C ALA A 50 -2.56 -4.24 -9.41
N ALA A 51 -1.45 -3.52 -9.23
CA ALA A 51 -0.45 -3.84 -8.21
C ALA A 51 -1.04 -3.72 -6.78
N PHE A 52 -1.82 -2.66 -6.52
CA PHE A 52 -2.53 -2.50 -5.25
C PHE A 52 -3.62 -3.57 -5.05
N ALA A 53 -4.41 -3.88 -6.08
CA ALA A 53 -5.46 -4.89 -6.02
C ALA A 53 -4.93 -6.32 -5.82
N ARG A 54 -3.73 -6.62 -6.35
CA ARG A 54 -3.05 -7.91 -6.15
C ARG A 54 -2.35 -8.05 -4.80
N GLY A 55 -2.47 -7.06 -3.91
CA GLY A 55 -1.97 -7.20 -2.54
C GLY A 55 -0.47 -6.98 -2.43
N ALA A 56 0.07 -5.91 -3.01
CA ALA A 56 1.39 -5.39 -2.62
C ALA A 56 1.48 -4.99 -1.12
N GLU A 57 0.38 -5.08 -0.37
CA GLU A 57 0.35 -4.96 1.10
C GLU A 57 0.60 -6.30 1.83
N SER A 58 0.67 -7.45 1.14
CA SER A 58 0.89 -8.78 1.77
C SER A 58 2.30 -8.99 2.32
N SER A 59 3.24 -8.06 2.06
CA SER A 59 4.65 -8.18 2.46
C SER A 59 5.08 -7.13 3.48
N LEU A 60 4.14 -6.37 4.05
CA LEU A 60 4.37 -5.57 5.25
C LEU A 60 3.60 -6.21 6.40
N ASP A 61 3.90 -7.49 6.68
CA ASP A 61 3.77 -8.07 8.02
C ASP A 61 4.78 -7.35 8.94
N VAL A 62 4.54 -6.06 9.19
CA VAL A 62 5.02 -5.47 10.43
C VAL A 62 4.00 -5.93 11.45
N PRO A 63 4.36 -6.82 12.40
CA PRO A 63 3.42 -7.23 13.45
C PRO A 63 2.80 -5.96 14.01
N SER A 64 1.47 -5.83 13.87
CA SER A 64 0.72 -4.63 14.27
C SER A 64 0.76 -4.40 15.77
N ASP A 65 1.15 -5.45 16.49
CA ASP A 65 1.02 -5.53 17.92
C ASP A 65 2.34 -5.13 18.55
N ASP A 66 2.25 -4.19 19.47
CA ASP A 66 3.36 -3.79 20.32
C ASP A 66 3.77 -4.98 21.20
N CYS A 67 5.07 -5.10 21.45
CA CYS A 67 5.58 -6.12 22.37
C CYS A 67 5.00 -5.86 23.76
N TYR A 68 4.11 -6.75 24.24
CA TYR A 68 3.44 -6.61 25.54
C TYR A 68 4.40 -6.37 26.72
N TYR A 69 5.65 -6.80 26.59
CA TYR A 69 6.66 -6.71 27.65
C TYR A 69 7.29 -5.32 27.76
N CYS A 70 7.34 -4.56 26.67
CA CYS A 70 7.89 -3.20 26.65
C CYS A 70 6.90 -2.16 26.12
N GLU A 71 5.66 -2.55 25.84
CA GLU A 71 4.57 -1.70 25.37
C GLU A 71 4.99 -0.82 24.18
N GLY A 72 5.70 -1.39 23.20
CA GLY A 72 6.12 -0.66 22.01
C GLY A 72 7.40 0.16 22.17
N THR A 73 7.91 0.34 23.39
CA THR A 73 9.05 1.23 23.66
C THR A 73 10.41 0.66 23.25
N GLY A 74 10.51 -0.67 23.10
CA GLY A 74 11.76 -1.38 22.80
C GLY A 74 12.77 -1.38 23.95
N LYS A 75 12.44 -0.81 25.11
CA LYS A 75 13.34 -0.70 26.27
C LYS A 75 12.62 -1.06 27.55
N ILE A 76 13.36 -1.57 28.52
CA ILE A 76 12.85 -1.81 29.87
C ILE A 76 13.71 -1.05 30.87
N LYS A 77 13.07 -0.54 31.93
CA LYS A 77 13.79 0.13 33.02
C LYS A 77 14.28 -0.93 34.00
N SER A 78 15.59 -1.17 34.05
CA SER A 78 16.22 -2.08 35.00
C SER A 78 17.04 -1.25 35.99
N GLY A 79 16.41 -0.86 37.10
CA GLY A 79 17.03 0.06 38.06
C GLY A 79 17.06 1.51 37.57
N GLU A 80 18.26 2.12 37.51
CA GLU A 80 18.47 3.50 37.06
C GLU A 80 18.80 3.62 35.55
N GLU A 81 18.99 2.50 34.86
CA GLU A 81 19.34 2.45 33.44
C GLU A 81 18.20 1.86 32.57
N PHE A 82 18.20 2.26 31.29
CA PHE A 82 17.28 1.73 30.28
C PHE A 82 17.99 0.67 29.46
N ASP A 83 17.61 -0.58 29.67
CA ASP A 83 18.13 -1.72 28.93
C ASP A 83 17.26 -2.04 27.72
N THR A 84 17.87 -2.66 26.71
CA THR A 84 17.16 -3.17 25.53
C THR A 84 16.17 -4.26 25.95
N CYS A 85 14.94 -4.19 25.46
CA CYS A 85 13.94 -5.20 25.77
C CYS A 85 14.41 -6.60 25.32
N PRO A 86 14.54 -7.58 26.23
CA PRO A 86 15.06 -8.91 25.89
C PRO A 86 14.07 -9.75 25.07
N ARG A 87 12.77 -9.40 25.08
CA ARG A 87 11.73 -10.11 24.32
C ARG A 87 11.74 -9.69 22.85
N CYS A 88 11.70 -8.39 22.56
CA CYS A 88 11.65 -7.89 21.19
C CYS A 88 13.03 -7.50 20.61
N GLY A 89 14.11 -7.62 21.39
CA GLY A 89 15.46 -7.26 20.95
C GLY A 89 15.64 -5.78 20.64
N GLY A 90 14.77 -4.92 21.19
CA GLY A 90 14.79 -3.48 20.94
C GLY A 90 13.86 -2.98 19.84
N SER A 91 13.16 -3.85 19.13
CA SER A 91 12.26 -3.44 18.04
C SER A 91 10.97 -2.77 18.52
N GLY A 92 10.57 -3.02 19.77
CA GLY A 92 9.27 -2.59 20.29
C GLY A 92 8.09 -3.43 19.80
N LEU A 93 8.27 -4.28 18.80
CA LEU A 93 7.20 -5.05 18.16
C LEU A 93 7.07 -6.46 18.74
N ALA A 94 5.85 -6.98 18.79
CA ALA A 94 5.57 -8.37 19.15
C ALA A 94 6.25 -9.32 18.16
N ARG A 95 6.75 -10.46 18.66
CA ARG A 95 7.28 -11.48 17.77
C ARG A 95 6.12 -12.31 17.20
N PRO A 96 6.28 -12.93 16.03
CA PRO A 96 5.27 -13.82 15.46
C PRO A 96 4.82 -14.91 16.44
N ASP A 97 5.73 -15.37 17.31
CA ASP A 97 5.48 -16.41 18.32
C ASP A 97 4.73 -15.92 19.56
N ASP A 98 4.45 -14.61 19.69
CA ASP A 98 3.73 -14.02 20.84
C ASP A 98 2.22 -13.81 20.56
N ALA A 99 1.73 -14.14 19.35
CA ALA A 99 0.36 -13.86 18.87
C ALA A 99 -0.65 -15.04 18.98
N ASP A 100 -0.42 -15.99 19.90
CA ASP A 100 -1.32 -17.13 20.19
C ASP A 100 -2.30 -16.86 21.35
#